data_AF-A0AA40GYZ9-F1
#
_entry.id   AF-A0AA40GYZ9-F1
#
_cell.length_a   1.000
_cell.length_b   1.000
_cell.length_c   1.000
_cell.angle_alpha   90.00
_cell.angle_beta   90.00
_cell.angle_gamma   90.00
#
_symmetry.space_group_name_H-M   'P 1'
#
loop_
_entity.id
_entity.type
_entity.pdbx_description
1 polymer ?
#
loop_
_entity_poly.entity_id
_entity_poly.type
_entity_poly.pdbx_seq_one_letter_code
_entity_poly.pdbx_strand_id
1 'polypeptide(L)'
;RPDLELQFKCYHHEDRQMNTNWPASVQVSVNATPLTIERGDNKTSHKPLYLKHVCQPGRNTIQITVTACCCSHLFVLQLVHRPSVRSVLQGLIKKRLLPAEHCITKIKRNFSSGTIPGTPGPNGEDGVEQTAIKVSLKCPITFRRIQLPARGHDCRHIQCFDLESYLQLNCERGTWRCPVCNKTALLEGLEVDQYMLGILIYIQK
;
A
#
# COMPACT_ATOMS: atom_id res chain seq x y z
N ARG A 1 -13.33 17.21 10.81
CA ARG A 1 -12.32 17.02 9.74
C ARG A 1 -12.41 15.58 9.21
N PRO A 2 -12.60 15.36 7.89
CA PRO A 2 -12.85 14.03 7.32
C PRO A 2 -11.60 13.13 7.28
N ASP A 3 -10.42 13.75 7.19
CA ASP A 3 -9.08 13.17 7.15
C ASP A 3 -8.50 12.81 8.52
N LEU A 4 -9.22 13.11 9.61
CA LEU A 4 -8.83 12.75 10.96
C LEU A 4 -9.68 11.61 11.50
N GLU A 5 -9.06 10.75 12.30
CA GLU A 5 -9.68 9.56 12.88
C GLU A 5 -9.29 9.42 14.36
N LEU A 6 -10.21 8.90 15.18
CA LEU A 6 -9.94 8.56 16.57
C LEU A 6 -9.47 7.11 16.61
N GLN A 7 -8.16 6.92 16.77
CA GLN A 7 -7.56 5.61 16.87
C GLN A 7 -7.43 5.20 18.33
N PHE A 8 -8.01 4.06 18.67
CA PHE A 8 -7.82 3.40 19.95
C PHE A 8 -6.99 2.14 19.76
N LYS A 9 -5.85 2.07 20.45
CA LYS A 9 -4.94 0.92 20.36
C LYS A 9 -4.40 0.55 21.73
N CYS A 10 -3.81 -0.63 21.79
CA CYS A 10 -3.12 -1.15 22.95
C CYS A 10 -1.73 -1.62 22.51
N TYR A 11 -0.72 -1.59 23.38
CA TYR A 11 0.61 -2.15 23.11
C TYR A 11 1.26 -2.66 24.40
N HIS A 12 2.27 -3.53 24.29
CA HIS A 12 3.03 -4.03 25.44
C HIS A 12 3.96 -2.93 25.96
N HIS A 13 4.04 -2.72 27.27
CA HIS A 13 4.80 -1.59 27.84
C HIS A 13 6.30 -1.59 27.50
N GLU A 14 6.89 -2.76 27.21
CA GLU A 14 8.29 -2.89 26.77
C GLU A 14 8.48 -2.66 25.26
N ASP A 15 7.39 -2.61 24.47
CA ASP A 15 7.48 -2.40 23.02
C ASP A 15 7.70 -0.92 22.69
N ARG A 16 8.96 -0.57 22.44
CA ARG A 16 9.38 0.78 22.03
C ARG A 16 8.78 1.24 20.70
N GLN A 17 8.39 0.33 19.82
CA GLN A 17 7.73 0.68 18.55
C GLN A 17 6.23 0.91 18.74
N MET A 18 5.68 0.59 19.92
CA MET A 18 4.27 0.73 20.26
C MET A 18 3.36 0.06 19.22
N ASN A 19 3.76 -1.13 18.73
CA ASN A 19 2.96 -1.87 17.77
C ASN A 19 1.65 -2.29 18.42
N THR A 20 0.58 -2.31 17.64
CA THR A 20 -0.73 -2.67 18.21
C THR A 20 -0.67 -4.10 18.71
N ASN A 21 -1.03 -4.28 19.99
CA ASN A 21 -1.07 -5.55 20.69
C ASN A 21 -2.22 -5.53 21.72
N TRP A 22 -3.32 -6.22 21.41
CA TRP A 22 -4.45 -6.42 22.31
C TRP A 22 -4.26 -7.64 23.22
N PRO A 23 -4.50 -7.53 24.54
CA PRO A 23 -4.57 -8.69 25.45
C PRO A 23 -5.56 -9.73 24.96
N ALA A 24 -5.28 -11.03 25.14
CA ALA A 24 -6.07 -12.10 24.51
C ALA A 24 -7.57 -12.07 24.86
N SER A 25 -7.91 -11.76 26.12
CA SER A 25 -9.29 -11.74 26.61
C SER A 25 -9.95 -10.36 26.58
N VAL A 26 -9.34 -9.35 25.95
CA VAL A 26 -9.91 -8.00 25.94
C VAL A 26 -11.13 -7.91 25.03
N GLN A 27 -12.15 -7.22 25.53
CA GLN A 27 -13.33 -6.77 24.81
C GLN A 27 -13.43 -5.26 24.94
N VAL A 28 -13.86 -4.59 23.87
CA VAL A 28 -14.00 -3.13 23.83
C VAL A 28 -15.38 -2.79 23.32
N SER A 29 -16.05 -1.85 23.99
CA SER A 29 -17.26 -1.21 23.49
C SER A 29 -17.16 0.31 23.61
N VAL A 30 -17.85 1.01 22.71
CA VAL A 30 -17.95 2.47 22.74
C VAL A 30 -19.42 2.84 22.69
N ASN A 31 -19.88 3.63 23.66
CA ASN A 31 -21.30 4.00 23.80
C ASN A 31 -22.22 2.77 23.76
N ALA A 32 -21.87 1.73 24.53
CA ALA A 32 -22.53 0.42 24.55
C ALA A 32 -22.53 -0.36 23.22
N THR A 33 -21.86 0.12 22.17
CA THR A 33 -21.66 -0.60 20.89
C THR A 33 -20.38 -1.45 20.96
N PRO A 34 -20.47 -2.79 20.92
CA PRO A 34 -19.28 -3.66 20.91
C PRO A 34 -18.46 -3.49 19.62
N LEU A 35 -17.14 -3.53 19.74
CA LEU A 35 -16.21 -3.44 18.61
C LEU A 35 -15.46 -4.75 18.40
N THR A 36 -15.28 -5.14 17.15
CA THR A 36 -14.52 -6.34 16.78
C THR A 36 -13.03 -6.02 16.71
N ILE A 37 -12.22 -6.80 17.44
CA ILE A 37 -10.76 -6.71 17.38
C ILE A 37 -10.24 -7.71 16.35
N GLU A 38 -9.72 -7.21 15.24
CA GLU A 38 -9.04 -8.02 14.24
C GLU A 38 -7.65 -8.42 14.73
N ARG A 39 -7.47 -9.71 14.97
CA ARG A 39 -6.19 -10.35 15.29
C ARG A 39 -5.81 -11.16 14.05
N GLY A 40 -4.86 -10.68 13.25
CA GLY A 40 -4.44 -11.40 12.06
C GLY A 40 -3.93 -12.81 12.38
N ASP A 41 -3.81 -13.65 11.34
CA ASP A 41 -3.46 -15.08 11.48
C ASP A 41 -2.13 -15.31 12.22
N ASN A 42 -1.21 -14.35 12.12
CA ASN A 42 -0.01 -14.29 12.95
C ASN A 42 -0.32 -13.42 14.17
N LYS A 43 -0.21 -13.97 15.39
CA LYS A 43 -0.51 -13.33 16.70
C LYS A 43 0.20 -11.98 16.97
N THR A 44 1.02 -11.49 16.05
CA THR A 44 1.76 -10.23 16.09
C THR A 44 1.14 -9.11 15.24
N SER A 45 0.12 -9.38 14.41
CA SER A 45 -0.49 -8.40 13.49
C SER A 45 -1.90 -7.96 13.92
N HIS A 46 -2.02 -7.48 15.16
CA HIS A 46 -3.27 -6.87 15.63
C HIS A 46 -3.51 -5.51 14.98
N LYS A 47 -4.76 -5.19 14.63
CA LYS A 47 -5.12 -3.86 14.11
C LYS A 47 -5.71 -2.96 15.18
N PRO A 48 -5.47 -1.64 15.12
CA PRO A 48 -6.10 -0.69 16.03
C PRO A 48 -7.58 -0.49 15.69
N LEU A 49 -8.36 0.00 16.65
CA LEU A 49 -9.77 0.35 16.48
C LEU A 49 -9.93 1.80 16.03
N TYR A 50 -10.92 2.07 15.19
CA TYR A 50 -11.24 3.41 14.68
C TYR A 50 -12.64 3.81 15.12
N LEU A 51 -12.72 4.79 16.01
CA LEU A 51 -13.90 5.01 16.84
C LEU A 51 -14.86 6.06 16.28
N LYS A 52 -14.45 6.90 15.32
CA LYS A 52 -15.24 8.05 14.89
C LYS A 52 -16.66 7.70 14.44
N HIS A 53 -16.86 6.51 13.86
CA HIS A 53 -18.17 6.05 13.38
C HIS A 53 -19.17 5.69 14.50
N VAL A 54 -18.69 5.41 15.72
CA VAL A 54 -19.53 5.12 16.91
C VAL A 54 -19.54 6.27 17.91
N CYS A 55 -18.83 7.36 17.62
CA CYS A 55 -18.80 8.54 18.45
C CYS A 55 -20.04 9.43 18.24
N GLN A 56 -20.44 10.09 19.31
CA GLN A 56 -21.52 11.08 19.32
C GLN A 56 -21.00 12.45 19.82
N PRO A 57 -21.69 13.56 19.53
CA PRO A 57 -21.37 14.85 20.13
C PRO A 57 -21.42 14.79 21.66
N GLY A 58 -20.45 15.42 22.32
CA GLY A 58 -20.36 15.45 23.79
C GLY A 58 -19.64 14.23 24.38
N ARG A 59 -20.19 13.68 25.47
CA ARG A 59 -19.54 12.60 26.23
C ARG A 59 -19.64 11.28 25.47
N ASN A 60 -18.48 10.64 25.33
CA ASN A 60 -18.34 9.28 24.82
C ASN A 60 -17.73 8.41 25.92
N THR A 61 -18.18 7.17 26.04
CA THR A 61 -17.65 6.21 27.02
C THR A 61 -17.03 5.04 26.28
N ILE A 62 -15.74 4.81 26.52
CA ILE A 62 -15.01 3.62 26.07
C ILE A 62 -14.97 2.66 27.25
N GLN A 63 -15.55 1.48 27.09
CA GLN A 63 -15.50 0.42 28.09
C GLN A 63 -14.54 -0.67 27.62
N ILE A 64 -13.60 -1.02 28.50
CA ILE A 64 -12.60 -2.06 28.29
C ILE A 64 -12.87 -3.15 29.33
N THR A 65 -13.07 -4.38 28.89
CA THR A 65 -13.33 -5.52 29.76
C THR A 65 -12.29 -6.60 29.49
N VAL A 66 -11.67 -7.11 30.54
CA VAL A 66 -10.67 -8.18 30.48
C VAL A 66 -11.01 -9.26 31.50
N THR A 67 -10.84 -10.53 31.14
CA THR A 67 -11.04 -11.66 32.06
C THR A 67 -9.73 -12.19 32.67
N ALA A 68 -8.59 -11.63 32.25
CA ALA A 68 -7.26 -11.92 32.79
C ALA A 68 -6.47 -10.61 32.95
N CYS A 69 -5.49 -10.56 33.88
CA CYS A 69 -4.64 -9.37 34.06
C CYS A 69 -3.95 -9.00 32.73
N CYS A 70 -4.05 -7.72 32.39
CA CYS A 70 -3.37 -7.09 31.25
C CYS A 70 -2.39 -6.01 31.73
N CYS A 71 -1.77 -6.25 32.89
CA CYS A 71 -1.00 -5.26 33.62
C CYS A 71 0.30 -4.85 32.88
N SER A 72 0.70 -5.61 31.87
CA SER A 72 1.83 -5.31 30.98
C SER A 72 1.45 -4.51 29.73
N HIS A 73 0.18 -4.10 29.59
CA HIS A 73 -0.35 -3.43 28.41
C HIS A 73 -0.79 -2.00 28.71
N LEU A 74 -0.52 -1.09 27.75
CA LEU A 74 -0.92 0.30 27.79
C LEU A 74 -1.96 0.58 26.71
N PHE A 75 -3.08 1.18 27.10
CA PHE A 75 -4.15 1.60 26.20
C PHE A 75 -3.99 3.08 25.85
N VAL A 76 -4.10 3.41 24.56
CA VAL A 76 -3.93 4.77 24.06
C VAL A 76 -5.06 5.12 23.11
N LEU A 77 -5.68 6.28 23.36
CA LEU A 77 -6.58 6.96 22.44
C LEU A 77 -5.83 8.14 21.83
N GLN A 78 -5.80 8.22 20.50
CA GLN A 78 -5.09 9.27 19.79
C GLN A 78 -5.85 9.73 18.55
N LEU A 79 -5.65 10.99 18.19
CA LEU A 79 -6.14 11.57 16.94
C LEU A 79 -5.08 11.34 15.85
N VAL A 80 -5.44 10.63 14.79
CA VAL A 80 -4.53 10.30 13.69
C VAL A 80 -5.01 10.90 12.38
N HIS A 81 -4.07 11.20 11.49
CA HIS A 81 -4.37 11.58 10.12
C HIS A 81 -4.55 10.30 9.26
N ARG A 82 -5.78 10.08 8.78
CA ARG A 82 -6.20 8.92 7.98
C ARG A 82 -7.04 9.43 6.78
N PRO A 83 -6.40 9.96 5.72
CA PRO A 83 -7.11 10.40 4.54
C PRO A 83 -7.75 9.21 3.81
N SER A 84 -8.85 9.46 3.09
CA SER A 84 -9.49 8.43 2.27
C SER A 84 -8.61 8.06 1.07
N VAL A 85 -8.76 6.82 0.56
CA VAL A 85 -8.09 6.36 -0.67
C VAL A 85 -8.31 7.36 -1.81
N ARG A 86 -9.55 7.86 -1.98
CA ARG A 86 -9.89 8.86 -2.98
C ARG A 86 -9.08 10.15 -2.83
N SER A 87 -8.93 10.67 -1.60
CA SER A 87 -8.16 11.88 -1.34
C SER A 87 -6.68 11.68 -1.64
N VAL A 88 -6.13 10.52 -1.27
CA VAL A 88 -4.74 10.16 -1.56
C VAL A 88 -4.51 10.03 -3.06
N LEU A 89 -5.41 9.33 -3.76
CA LEU A 89 -5.38 9.14 -5.21
C LEU A 89 -5.34 10.47 -5.96
N GLN A 90 -6.24 11.41 -5.61
CA GLN A 90 -6.27 12.75 -6.19
C GLN A 90 -4.97 13.52 -5.95
N GLY A 91 -4.41 13.40 -4.73
CA GLY A 91 -3.12 14.00 -4.39
C GLY A 91 -1.97 13.46 -5.23
N LEU A 92 -1.92 12.15 -5.45
CA LEU A 92 -0.89 11.50 -6.28
C LEU A 92 -1.00 11.89 -7.74
N ILE A 93 -2.20 11.90 -8.32
CA ILE A 93 -2.40 12.31 -9.72
C ILE A 93 -1.86 13.73 -9.95
N LYS A 94 -2.11 14.63 -8.99
CA LYS A 94 -1.65 16.03 -9.09
C LYS A 94 -0.15 16.20 -8.87
N LYS A 95 0.45 15.43 -7.96
CA LYS A 95 1.83 15.67 -7.46
C LYS A 95 2.88 14.69 -7.99
N ARG A 96 2.45 13.55 -8.54
CA ARG A 96 3.31 12.40 -8.87
C ARG A 96 3.08 11.88 -10.28
N LEU A 97 2.65 12.74 -11.20
CA LEU A 97 2.62 12.40 -12.62
C LEU A 97 4.05 12.30 -13.15
N LEU A 98 4.41 11.16 -13.72
CA LEU A 98 5.69 10.95 -14.39
C LEU A 98 5.52 11.28 -15.88
N PRO A 99 6.20 12.33 -16.40
CA PRO A 99 6.07 12.72 -17.80
C PRO A 99 6.44 11.60 -18.77
N ALA A 100 5.78 11.56 -19.92
CA ALA A 100 5.98 10.52 -20.93
C ALA A 100 7.45 10.36 -21.35
N GLU A 101 8.21 11.45 -21.49
CA GLU A 101 9.64 11.43 -21.81
C GLU A 101 10.48 10.68 -20.75
N HIS A 102 10.16 10.88 -19.47
CA HIS A 102 10.81 10.16 -18.39
C HIS A 102 10.37 8.69 -18.36
N CYS A 103 9.12 8.40 -18.67
CA CYS A 103 8.65 7.02 -18.81
C CYS A 103 9.43 6.29 -19.91
N ILE A 104 9.57 6.91 -21.08
CA ILE A 104 10.33 6.39 -22.22
C ILE A 104 11.79 6.17 -21.85
N THR A 105 12.41 7.10 -21.11
CA THR A 105 13.78 6.91 -20.59
C THR A 105 13.88 5.65 -19.71
N LYS A 106 12.92 5.41 -18.81
CA LYS A 106 12.91 4.17 -18.01
C LYS A 106 12.69 2.92 -18.88
N ILE A 107 11.87 3.00 -19.93
CA ILE A 107 11.64 1.91 -20.88
C ILE A 107 12.92 1.58 -21.65
N LYS A 108 13.58 2.57 -22.25
CA LYS A 108 14.82 2.41 -23.03
C LYS A 108 15.92 1.69 -22.25
N ARG A 109 16.05 1.95 -20.94
CA ARG A 109 17.02 1.25 -20.07
C ARG A 109 16.85 -0.27 -20.04
N ASN A 110 15.64 -0.79 -20.29
CA ASN A 110 15.41 -2.24 -20.34
C ASN A 110 15.97 -2.88 -21.63
N PHE A 111 16.21 -2.08 -22.67
CA PHE A 111 16.80 -2.54 -23.93
C PHE A 111 18.33 -2.37 -23.96
N SER A 112 18.88 -1.48 -23.15
CA SER A 112 20.33 -1.21 -23.08
C SER A 112 21.13 -2.17 -22.19
N SER A 113 20.48 -3.04 -21.40
CA SER A 113 21.15 -3.92 -20.43
C SER A 113 21.44 -5.33 -20.97
N GLY A 114 21.72 -5.47 -22.26
CA GLY A 114 22.05 -6.73 -22.92
C GLY A 114 23.43 -7.29 -22.57
N THR A 115 23.64 -7.69 -21.32
CA THR A 115 24.56 -8.79 -20.97
C THR A 115 23.83 -9.71 -20.00
N ILE A 116 23.34 -10.84 -20.51
CA ILE A 116 22.83 -11.93 -19.69
C ILE A 116 24.04 -12.55 -18.98
N PRO A 117 24.12 -12.59 -17.64
CA PRO A 117 25.15 -13.35 -16.95
C PRO A 117 24.83 -14.85 -17.09
N GLY A 118 25.65 -15.61 -17.83
CA GLY A 118 25.64 -17.08 -17.75
C GLY A 118 25.62 -17.88 -19.06
N THR A 119 25.63 -17.26 -20.24
CA THR A 119 25.78 -18.00 -21.51
C THR A 119 27.11 -17.63 -22.17
N PRO A 120 28.15 -18.48 -22.11
CA PRO A 120 29.36 -18.30 -22.91
C PRO A 120 29.00 -18.55 -24.38
N GLY A 121 28.96 -17.48 -25.18
CA GLY A 121 28.96 -17.62 -26.64
C GLY A 121 30.32 -18.18 -27.10
N PRO A 122 30.38 -19.04 -28.12
CA PRO A 122 31.65 -19.65 -28.55
C PRO A 122 32.66 -18.67 -29.13
N ASN A 123 32.25 -17.44 -29.48
CA ASN A 123 33.09 -16.39 -30.04
C ASN A 123 32.67 -15.05 -29.42
N GLY A 124 33.62 -14.26 -28.93
CA GLY A 124 33.46 -13.12 -28.01
C GLY A 124 32.68 -11.88 -28.47
N GLU A 125 31.75 -11.97 -29.41
CA GLU A 125 30.78 -10.90 -29.75
C GLU A 125 29.48 -11.55 -30.24
N ASP A 126 28.52 -11.76 -29.35
CA ASP A 126 27.11 -11.98 -29.72
C ASP A 126 26.22 -11.87 -28.47
N GLY A 127 25.99 -10.63 -28.04
CA GLY A 127 24.93 -10.34 -27.10
C GLY A 127 23.59 -10.39 -27.84
N VAL A 128 22.65 -11.22 -27.40
CA VAL A 128 21.28 -11.18 -27.93
C VAL A 128 20.67 -9.82 -27.55
N GLU A 129 20.55 -8.92 -28.53
CA GLU A 129 19.87 -7.65 -28.33
C GLU A 129 18.37 -7.87 -28.17
N GLN A 130 17.82 -7.41 -27.05
CA GLN A 130 16.38 -7.38 -26.87
C GLN A 130 15.80 -6.31 -27.81
N THR A 131 14.97 -6.70 -28.76
CA THR A 131 14.32 -5.78 -29.72
C THR A 131 12.87 -5.47 -29.37
N ALA A 132 12.23 -6.30 -28.55
CA ALA A 132 10.85 -6.13 -28.11
C ALA A 132 10.62 -6.62 -26.67
N ILE A 133 9.70 -5.97 -25.96
CA ILE A 133 9.20 -6.41 -24.64
C ILE A 133 7.68 -6.40 -24.68
N LYS A 134 7.07 -7.54 -24.36
CA LYS A 134 5.62 -7.65 -24.19
C LYS A 134 5.22 -7.16 -22.80
N VAL A 135 4.25 -6.25 -22.73
CA VAL A 135 3.72 -5.69 -21.48
C VAL A 135 2.22 -5.92 -21.42
N SER A 136 1.72 -6.35 -20.26
CA SER A 136 0.28 -6.54 -20.06
C SER A 136 -0.40 -5.21 -19.70
N LEU A 137 -1.54 -4.94 -20.31
CA LEU A 137 -2.41 -3.81 -19.92
C LEU A 137 -3.37 -4.18 -18.76
N LYS A 138 -3.25 -5.40 -18.23
CA LYS A 138 -3.99 -5.86 -17.05
C LYS A 138 -3.17 -5.64 -15.79
N CYS A 139 -3.84 -5.21 -14.72
CA CYS A 139 -3.26 -5.01 -13.41
C CYS A 139 -2.88 -6.36 -12.80
N PRO A 140 -1.67 -6.52 -12.24
CA PRO A 140 -1.26 -7.77 -11.58
C PRO A 140 -2.03 -8.06 -10.27
N ILE A 141 -2.74 -7.07 -9.71
CA ILE A 141 -3.52 -7.23 -8.47
C ILE A 141 -4.92 -7.75 -8.78
N THR A 142 -5.59 -7.13 -9.75
CA THR A 142 -7.02 -7.39 -10.03
C THR A 142 -7.24 -8.23 -11.29
N PHE A 143 -6.20 -8.45 -12.09
CA PHE A 143 -6.26 -9.08 -13.41
C PHE A 143 -7.22 -8.41 -14.40
N ARG A 144 -7.70 -7.19 -14.08
CA ARG A 144 -8.54 -6.34 -14.92
C ARG A 144 -7.69 -5.29 -15.65
N ARG A 145 -8.24 -4.66 -16.69
CA ARG A 145 -7.57 -3.57 -17.40
C ARG A 145 -7.22 -2.44 -16.42
N ILE A 146 -5.97 -2.00 -16.45
CA ILE A 146 -5.48 -0.87 -15.65
C ILE A 146 -6.27 0.39 -16.03
N GLN A 147 -6.79 1.12 -15.05
CA GLN A 147 -7.44 2.41 -15.27
C GLN A 147 -6.44 3.55 -15.07
N LEU A 148 -5.68 3.49 -13.99
CA LEU A 148 -4.65 4.48 -13.68
C LEU A 148 -3.30 3.80 -13.47
N PRO A 149 -2.41 3.79 -14.47
CA PRO A 149 -1.16 3.07 -14.41
C PRO A 149 -0.20 3.77 -13.45
N ALA A 150 0.30 3.02 -12.48
CA ALA A 150 1.32 3.47 -11.55
C ALA A 150 2.43 2.43 -11.39
N ARG A 151 3.55 2.94 -10.88
CA ARG A 151 4.72 2.16 -10.44
C ARG A 151 5.43 2.88 -9.30
N GLY A 152 6.31 2.17 -8.61
CA GLY A 152 7.24 2.80 -7.67
C GLY A 152 8.39 3.49 -8.41
N HIS A 153 8.95 4.54 -7.81
CA HIS A 153 10.07 5.31 -8.33
C HIS A 153 11.28 4.43 -8.67
N ASP A 154 11.63 3.51 -7.76
CA ASP A 154 12.78 2.58 -7.87
C ASP A 154 12.49 1.29 -8.67
N CYS A 155 11.28 1.18 -9.22
CA CYS A 155 10.92 0.07 -10.08
C CYS A 155 11.66 0.16 -11.42
N ARG A 156 12.35 -0.92 -11.79
CA ARG A 156 13.08 -1.01 -13.07
C ARG A 156 12.27 -1.68 -14.19
N HIS A 157 11.17 -2.33 -13.85
CA HIS A 157 10.27 -2.96 -14.81
C HIS A 157 9.39 -1.94 -15.55
N ILE A 158 8.88 -2.36 -16.71
CA ILE A 158 7.93 -1.57 -17.53
C ILE A 158 6.48 -1.79 -17.06
N GLN A 159 6.14 -3.00 -16.60
CA GLN A 159 4.77 -3.36 -16.18
C GLN A 159 4.25 -2.41 -15.10
N CYS A 160 3.11 -1.76 -15.37
CA CYS A 160 2.40 -0.95 -14.38
C CYS A 160 1.38 -1.78 -13.60
N PHE A 161 0.94 -1.25 -12.47
CA PHE A 161 -0.23 -1.73 -11.74
C PHE A 161 -1.28 -0.61 -11.64
N ASP A 162 -2.51 -0.98 -11.32
CA ASP A 162 -3.58 -0.02 -11.11
C ASP A 162 -3.43 0.68 -9.75
N LEU A 163 -3.35 2.02 -9.77
CA LEU A 163 -3.04 2.81 -8.58
C LEU A 163 -4.12 2.70 -7.51
N GLU A 164 -5.39 2.78 -7.87
CA GLU A 164 -6.48 2.70 -6.90
C GLU A 164 -6.51 1.32 -6.23
N SER A 165 -6.41 0.26 -7.02
CA SER A 165 -6.32 -1.12 -6.52
C SER A 165 -5.12 -1.30 -5.58
N TYR A 166 -3.99 -0.69 -5.90
CA TYR A 166 -2.79 -0.72 -5.05
C TYR A 166 -3.00 -0.01 -3.71
N LEU A 167 -3.64 1.17 -3.71
CA LEU A 167 -3.93 1.90 -2.49
C LEU A 167 -4.94 1.16 -1.60
N GLN A 168 -5.97 0.54 -2.19
CA GLN A 168 -6.93 -0.28 -1.44
C GLN A 168 -6.24 -1.48 -0.77
N LEU A 169 -5.44 -2.24 -1.53
CA LEU A 169 -4.68 -3.38 -1.00
C LEU A 169 -3.79 -3.00 0.18
N ASN A 170 -3.11 -1.85 0.10
CA ASN A 170 -2.21 -1.39 1.15
C ASN A 170 -2.92 -0.71 2.31
N CYS A 171 -4.13 -0.16 2.11
CA CYS A 171 -4.99 0.29 3.20
C CYS A 171 -5.37 -0.87 4.14
N GLU A 172 -5.49 -2.09 3.59
CA GLU A 172 -5.84 -3.30 4.35
C GLU A 172 -4.62 -4.01 4.93
N ARG A 173 -3.58 -4.22 4.09
CA ARG A 173 -2.43 -5.07 4.42
C ARG A 173 -1.21 -4.31 4.93
N GLY A 174 -1.05 -3.03 4.56
CA GLY A 174 0.06 -2.18 4.99
C GLY A 174 1.47 -2.66 4.59
N THR A 175 1.61 -3.54 3.58
CA THR A 175 2.91 -4.12 3.22
C THR A 175 3.78 -3.20 2.37
N TRP A 176 3.15 -2.32 1.57
CA TRP A 176 3.78 -1.33 0.70
C TRP A 176 4.88 -1.91 -0.19
N ARG A 177 4.61 -3.06 -0.81
CA ARG A 177 5.50 -3.72 -1.78
C ARG A 177 4.92 -3.69 -3.17
N CYS A 178 5.76 -3.46 -4.17
CA CYS A 178 5.37 -3.46 -5.58
C CYS A 178 4.87 -4.87 -5.98
N PRO A 179 3.67 -4.99 -6.58
CA PRO A 179 3.10 -6.29 -6.97
C PRO A 179 3.83 -6.95 -8.16
N VAL A 180 4.79 -6.26 -8.79
CA VAL A 180 5.56 -6.77 -9.93
C VAL A 180 6.94 -7.25 -9.50
N CYS A 181 7.67 -6.46 -8.72
CA CYS A 181 9.06 -6.76 -8.35
C CYS A 181 9.32 -6.90 -6.84
N ASN A 182 8.27 -6.81 -6.01
CA ASN A 182 8.32 -6.94 -4.55
C ASN A 182 9.22 -5.92 -3.80
N LYS A 183 9.81 -4.96 -4.51
CA LYS A 183 10.52 -3.82 -3.90
C LYS A 183 9.56 -2.94 -3.11
N THR A 184 10.09 -2.25 -2.11
CA THR A 184 9.35 -1.23 -1.36
C THR A 184 8.81 -0.15 -2.32
N ALA A 185 7.53 0.20 -2.16
CA ALA A 185 6.84 1.20 -2.96
C ALA A 185 5.89 2.00 -2.05
N LEU A 186 6.47 2.83 -1.19
CA LEU A 186 5.74 3.71 -0.29
C LEU A 186 4.95 4.77 -1.06
N LEU A 187 3.96 5.36 -0.40
CA LEU A 187 3.05 6.34 -1.00
C LEU A 187 3.79 7.50 -1.69
N GLU A 188 4.83 8.03 -1.05
CA GLU A 188 5.66 9.11 -1.55
C GLU A 188 6.52 8.75 -2.77
N GLY A 189 6.78 7.46 -2.96
CA GLY A 189 7.55 6.92 -4.08
C GLY A 189 6.67 6.43 -5.23
N LEU A 190 5.35 6.53 -5.15
CA LEU A 190 4.47 6.16 -6.26
C LEU A 190 4.48 7.23 -7.34
N GLU A 191 4.46 6.78 -8.59
CA GLU A 191 4.44 7.59 -9.80
C GLU A 191 3.32 7.12 -10.73
N VAL A 192 2.55 8.06 -11.30
CA VAL A 192 1.55 7.78 -12.35
C VAL A 192 2.24 7.84 -13.71
N ASP A 193 2.23 6.74 -14.46
CA ASP A 193 2.97 6.61 -15.71
C ASP A 193 2.17 7.19 -16.89
N GLN A 194 2.54 8.41 -17.33
CA GLN A 194 1.79 9.11 -18.38
C GLN A 194 1.86 8.41 -19.74
N TYR A 195 2.98 7.75 -20.05
CA TYR A 195 3.12 7.02 -21.32
C TYR A 195 2.18 5.83 -21.39
N MET A 196 2.14 5.01 -20.33
CA MET A 196 1.19 3.88 -20.23
C MET A 196 -0.26 4.37 -20.20
N LEU A 197 -0.53 5.51 -19.56
CA LEU A 197 -1.87 6.10 -19.54
C LEU A 197 -2.32 6.48 -20.95
N GLY A 198 -1.44 7.09 -21.75
CA GLY A 198 -1.70 7.41 -23.15
C GLY A 198 -2.05 6.16 -23.98
N ILE A 199 -1.31 5.06 -23.79
CA ILE A 199 -1.60 3.77 -24.45
C ILE A 199 -2.99 3.25 -24.05
N LEU A 200 -3.32 3.27 -22.75
CA LEU A 200 -4.59 2.77 -22.23
C LEU A 200 -5.79 3.56 -22.74
N ILE A 201 -5.64 4.88 -22.93
CA ILE A 201 -6.66 5.75 -23.52
C ILE A 201 -6.79 5.50 -25.03
N TYR A 202 -5.67 5.33 -25.74
CA TYR A 202 -5.71 5.13 -27.18
C TYR A 202 -6.36 3.81 -27.58
N ILE A 203 -6.06 2.72 -26.85
CA ILE A 203 -6.61 1.36 -27.10
C ILE A 203 -8.04 1.20 -26.53
N GLN A 204 -8.75 2.29 -26.19
CA GLN A 204 -10.18 2.25 -25.83
C GLN A 204 -11.10 2.50 -27.03
N LYS A 205 -10.55 2.80 -28.21
CA LYS A 205 -11.26 2.73 -29.50
C LYS A 205 -11.05 1.37 -30.15
#